data_AF-A0A4U6PG64-F1
#
_entry.id   AF-A0A4U6PG64-F1
#
_cell.length_a   1.000
_cell.length_b   1.000
_cell.length_c   1.000
_cell.angle_alpha   90.00
_cell.angle_beta   90.00
_cell.angle_gamma   90.00
#
_symmetry.space_group_name_H-M   'P 1'
#
loop_
_entity.id
_entity.type
_entity.pdbx_description
1 polymer ?
#
loop_
_entity_poly.entity_id
_entity_poly.type
_entity_poly.pdbx_seq_one_letter_code
_entity_poly.pdbx_strand_id
1 'polypeptide(L)'
;MTDTLSGFPPALVRRLVIKIGSALLVDPAGEVRVDWLRTLVADVAARKAAGQQVIIVSSGAIALGARRLKLPKGGRGSLEDAQAAAATGQIALSQCWASLLHEKGITAAQMLVTLDDLEHRRRYLNASATLERLMALDVVPVVNENDSVATAEIRFGDNDRLAARIGQAARADAVVLLSDVDGLYTANPHADANAMLIERIERIDARIAAMADTGSASGMGSGGMVSKIQAAQIATGAGAHLAIISGKVDAPLSHWANGGRGSIFLAAESQGARKGWLSGRLTVLGRIIVDAGAEAALGKGNSLLPAGVARVEGVFARGDVVDILNQDGRVIARGLIEYDSEAAAKIAGRRSEDIPALLGEMSRTVLVHRDHMAMV
;
A
#
# COMPACT_ATOMS: atom_id res chain seq x y z
N MET A 1 -23.94 10.99 16.81
CA MET A 1 -22.52 11.40 16.79
C MET A 1 -21.68 10.32 16.13
N THR A 2 -22.08 9.90 14.92
CA THR A 2 -21.72 8.61 14.29
C THR A 2 -20.90 8.80 13.01
N ASP A 3 -20.30 9.97 12.81
CA ASP A 3 -19.87 10.45 11.49
C ASP A 3 -18.37 10.77 11.39
N THR A 4 -17.52 10.10 12.18
CA THR A 4 -16.12 10.54 12.33
C THR A 4 -15.19 10.06 11.20
N LEU A 5 -15.50 9.01 10.44
CA LEU A 5 -14.60 8.46 9.41
C LEU A 5 -15.05 8.69 7.96
N SER A 6 -16.27 9.15 7.73
CA SER A 6 -16.73 9.47 6.36
C SER A 6 -15.83 10.53 5.74
N GLY A 7 -15.44 10.34 4.48
CA GLY A 7 -14.50 11.22 3.80
C GLY A 7 -13.04 11.10 4.26
N PHE A 8 -12.70 10.22 5.22
CA PHE A 8 -11.36 10.08 5.79
C PHE A 8 -10.70 11.43 6.09
N PRO A 9 -11.21 12.17 7.10
CA PRO A 9 -10.80 13.53 7.35
C PRO A 9 -9.30 13.59 7.72
N PRO A 10 -8.54 14.59 7.23
CA PRO A 10 -7.11 14.74 7.51
C PRO A 10 -6.74 14.70 9.01
N ALA A 11 -7.63 15.18 9.88
CA ALA A 11 -7.42 15.19 11.32
C ALA A 11 -7.35 13.79 11.96
N LEU A 12 -7.96 12.77 11.34
CA LEU A 12 -8.00 11.39 11.84
C LEU A 12 -7.20 10.42 10.97
N VAL A 13 -7.14 10.69 9.67
CA VAL A 13 -6.40 9.89 8.69
C VAL A 13 -5.25 10.76 8.20
N ARG A 14 -4.04 10.55 8.71
CA ARG A 14 -2.87 11.35 8.32
C ARG A 14 -2.31 10.90 6.98
N ARG A 15 -2.38 9.59 6.69
CA ARG A 15 -1.83 9.00 5.46
C ARG A 15 -2.88 8.20 4.72
N LEU A 16 -3.16 8.59 3.48
CA LEU A 16 -4.23 8.05 2.65
C LEU A 16 -3.67 7.49 1.34
N VAL A 17 -4.01 6.25 1.01
CA VAL A 17 -3.80 5.68 -0.33
C VAL A 17 -5.08 5.81 -1.15
N ILE A 18 -4.99 6.38 -2.35
CA ILE A 18 -6.11 6.51 -3.28
C ILE A 18 -5.83 5.60 -4.48
N LYS A 19 -6.69 4.60 -4.69
CA LYS A 19 -6.62 3.74 -5.86
C LYS A 19 -7.60 4.18 -6.93
N ILE A 20 -7.13 4.27 -8.18
CA ILE A 20 -7.95 4.60 -9.33
C ILE A 20 -7.95 3.43 -10.32
N GLY A 21 -9.14 2.89 -10.62
CA GLY A 21 -9.31 1.84 -11.63
C GLY A 21 -9.17 2.35 -13.07
N SER A 22 -8.79 1.47 -14.00
CA SER A 22 -8.57 1.83 -15.41
C SER A 22 -9.83 2.40 -16.08
N ALA A 23 -11.01 1.86 -15.75
CA ALA A 23 -12.30 2.30 -16.28
C ALA A 23 -12.69 3.73 -15.88
N LEU A 24 -12.10 4.27 -14.81
CA LEU A 24 -12.30 5.64 -14.39
C LEU A 24 -11.33 6.61 -15.08
N LEU A 25 -10.16 6.12 -15.48
CA LEU A 25 -9.04 6.96 -15.90
C LEU A 25 -8.89 7.05 -17.42
N VAL A 26 -9.22 5.96 -18.13
CA VAL A 26 -9.11 5.87 -19.59
C VAL A 26 -10.51 5.77 -20.18
N ASP A 27 -10.82 6.66 -21.13
CA ASP A 27 -12.10 6.66 -21.82
C ASP A 27 -12.16 5.55 -22.91
N PRO A 28 -13.34 5.30 -23.50
CA PRO A 28 -13.47 4.31 -24.58
C PRO A 28 -12.61 4.60 -25.81
N ALA A 29 -12.29 5.87 -26.08
CA ALA A 29 -11.42 6.30 -27.18
C ALA A 29 -9.94 5.97 -26.91
N GLY A 30 -9.58 5.70 -25.65
CA GLY A 30 -8.22 5.38 -25.24
C GLY A 30 -7.43 6.56 -24.70
N GLU A 31 -8.10 7.67 -24.42
CA GLU A 31 -7.48 8.87 -23.87
C GLU A 31 -7.68 8.93 -22.36
N VAL A 32 -6.78 9.65 -21.69
CA VAL A 32 -6.95 9.91 -20.25
C VAL A 32 -8.10 10.89 -20.06
N ARG A 33 -9.00 10.61 -19.12
CA ARG A 33 -10.08 11.53 -18.72
C ARG A 33 -9.52 12.71 -17.92
N VAL A 34 -8.80 13.60 -18.60
CA VAL A 34 -8.02 14.69 -17.98
C VAL A 34 -8.89 15.61 -17.12
N ASP A 35 -10.08 15.98 -17.59
CA ASP A 35 -10.96 16.88 -16.84
C ASP A 35 -11.41 16.27 -15.52
N TRP A 36 -11.85 15.01 -15.55
CA TRP A 36 -12.18 14.26 -14.33
C TRP A 36 -10.95 14.14 -13.41
N LEU A 37 -9.80 13.77 -13.96
CA LEU A 37 -8.55 13.62 -13.21
C LEU A 37 -8.12 14.93 -12.53
N ARG A 38 -8.35 16.07 -13.19
CA ARG A 38 -8.08 17.41 -12.64
C ARG A 38 -8.94 17.70 -11.40
N THR A 39 -10.18 17.22 -11.36
CA THR A 39 -11.04 17.35 -10.16
C THR A 39 -10.52 16.50 -9.00
N LEU A 40 -10.06 15.28 -9.26
CA LEU A 40 -9.42 14.43 -8.25
C LEU A 40 -8.10 15.04 -7.75
N VAL A 41 -7.28 15.62 -8.64
CA VAL A 41 -6.05 16.31 -8.26
C VAL A 41 -6.35 17.55 -7.41
N ALA A 42 -7.47 18.24 -7.63
CA ALA A 42 -7.92 19.31 -6.74
C ALA A 42 -8.26 18.78 -5.33
N ASP A 43 -8.92 17.62 -5.21
CA ASP A 43 -9.14 16.97 -3.91
C ASP A 43 -7.81 16.62 -3.21
N VAL A 44 -6.85 16.06 -3.96
CA VAL A 44 -5.52 15.72 -3.44
C VAL A 44 -4.79 16.97 -2.94
N ALA A 45 -4.85 18.07 -3.70
CA ALA A 45 -4.25 19.34 -3.31
C ALA A 45 -4.86 19.90 -2.01
N ALA A 46 -6.20 19.89 -1.89
CA ALA A 46 -6.90 20.33 -0.69
C ALA A 46 -6.52 19.48 0.54
N ARG A 47 -6.42 18.16 0.38
CA ARG A 47 -6.01 17.24 1.44
C ARG A 47 -4.57 17.47 1.89
N LYS A 48 -3.64 17.66 0.95
CA LYS A 48 -2.26 18.02 1.27
C LYS A 48 -2.15 19.36 1.98
N ALA A 49 -2.90 20.38 1.53
CA ALA A 49 -2.94 21.68 2.21
C ALA A 49 -3.45 21.56 3.66
N ALA A 50 -4.33 20.58 3.93
CA ALA A 50 -4.78 20.22 5.27
C ALA A 50 -3.84 19.29 6.06
N GLY A 51 -2.63 19.03 5.54
CA GLY A 51 -1.59 18.23 6.22
C GLY A 51 -1.69 16.71 6.01
N GLN A 52 -2.58 16.22 5.14
CA GLN A 52 -2.70 14.80 4.83
C GLN A 52 -1.63 14.37 3.80
N GLN A 53 -0.90 13.29 4.09
CA GLN A 53 -0.01 12.63 3.14
C GLN A 53 -0.82 11.72 2.22
N VAL A 54 -0.61 11.84 0.90
CA VAL A 54 -1.39 11.12 -0.11
C VAL A 54 -0.48 10.28 -0.99
N ILE A 55 -0.88 9.03 -1.23
CA ILE A 55 -0.27 8.12 -2.20
C ILE A 55 -1.32 7.76 -3.23
N ILE A 56 -0.95 7.79 -4.51
CA ILE A 56 -1.81 7.43 -5.62
C ILE A 56 -1.42 6.05 -6.12
N VAL A 57 -2.40 5.17 -6.32
CA VAL A 57 -2.24 3.87 -6.99
C VAL A 57 -3.08 3.91 -8.25
N SER A 58 -2.43 4.14 -9.39
CA SER A 58 -3.11 4.35 -10.67
C SER A 58 -3.13 3.06 -11.46
N SER A 59 -4.24 2.73 -12.12
CA SER A 59 -4.29 1.77 -13.23
C SER A 59 -4.29 2.50 -14.58
N GLY A 60 -4.42 1.76 -15.69
CA GLY A 60 -4.74 2.32 -17.01
C GLY A 60 -3.60 2.33 -18.04
N ALA A 61 -2.36 2.01 -17.63
CA ALA A 61 -1.21 1.97 -18.53
C ALA A 61 -1.44 1.05 -19.75
N ILE A 62 -1.88 -0.19 -19.52
CA ILE A 62 -2.17 -1.14 -20.61
C ILE A 62 -3.25 -0.60 -21.55
N ALA A 63 -4.37 -0.11 -21.02
CA ALA A 63 -5.47 0.39 -21.85
C ALA A 63 -5.03 1.56 -22.75
N LEU A 64 -4.29 2.50 -22.17
CA LEU A 64 -3.74 3.67 -22.88
C LEU A 64 -2.72 3.25 -23.94
N GLY A 65 -1.76 2.39 -23.59
CA GLY A 65 -0.73 1.96 -24.52
C GLY A 65 -1.25 1.06 -25.64
N ALA A 66 -2.21 0.18 -25.34
CA ALA A 66 -2.85 -0.68 -26.33
C ALA A 66 -3.48 0.13 -27.47
N ARG A 67 -4.13 1.25 -27.12
CA ARG A 67 -4.76 2.15 -28.08
C ARG A 67 -3.72 2.87 -28.94
N ARG A 68 -2.66 3.37 -28.32
CA ARG A 68 -1.53 4.01 -29.02
C ARG A 68 -0.81 3.07 -29.97
N LEU A 69 -0.64 1.82 -29.57
CA LEU A 69 -0.01 0.77 -30.38
C LEU A 69 -0.97 0.08 -31.35
N LYS A 70 -2.27 0.44 -31.32
CA LYS A 70 -3.34 -0.19 -32.12
C LYS A 70 -3.43 -1.71 -31.92
N LEU A 71 -3.13 -2.18 -30.72
CA LEU A 71 -3.17 -3.59 -30.37
C LEU A 71 -4.63 -4.08 -30.21
N PRO A 72 -4.96 -5.28 -30.73
CA PRO A 72 -6.30 -5.86 -30.59
C PRO A 72 -6.62 -6.19 -29.12
N LYS A 73 -7.90 -6.44 -28.84
CA LYS A 73 -8.38 -6.88 -27.50
C LYS A 73 -7.94 -5.97 -26.33
N GLY A 74 -7.69 -4.69 -26.60
CA GLY A 74 -7.22 -3.74 -25.58
C GLY A 74 -5.83 -4.04 -25.05
N GLY A 75 -4.96 -4.63 -25.89
CA GLY A 75 -3.57 -4.97 -25.53
C GLY A 75 -3.45 -6.20 -24.67
N ARG A 76 -4.52 -6.98 -24.46
CA ARG A 76 -4.50 -8.24 -23.70
C ARG A 76 -4.66 -9.45 -24.61
N GLY A 77 -4.17 -9.34 -25.85
CA GLY A 77 -4.18 -10.42 -26.83
C GLY A 77 -3.21 -11.54 -26.47
N SER A 78 -2.05 -11.16 -25.94
CA SER A 78 -1.04 -12.03 -25.33
C SER A 78 -0.38 -11.31 -24.13
N LEU A 79 0.53 -11.99 -23.44
CA LEU A 79 1.32 -11.37 -22.37
C LEU A 79 2.25 -10.28 -22.94
N GLU A 80 2.87 -10.55 -24.09
CA GLU A 80 3.80 -9.63 -24.76
C GLU A 80 3.09 -8.35 -25.21
N ASP A 81 1.87 -8.48 -25.77
CA ASP A 81 1.02 -7.33 -26.11
C ASP A 81 0.74 -6.48 -24.87
N ALA A 82 0.44 -7.13 -23.74
CA ALA A 82 0.08 -6.43 -22.51
C ALA A 82 1.29 -5.74 -21.88
N GLN A 83 2.47 -6.37 -21.91
CA GLN A 83 3.73 -5.79 -21.47
C GLN A 83 4.14 -4.60 -22.35
N ALA A 84 4.03 -4.74 -23.68
CA ALA A 84 4.33 -3.66 -24.63
C ALA A 84 3.36 -2.48 -24.47
N ALA A 85 2.07 -2.77 -24.31
CA ALA A 85 1.05 -1.77 -24.00
C ALA A 85 1.32 -1.08 -22.67
N ALA A 86 1.63 -1.81 -21.60
CA ALA A 86 1.97 -1.24 -20.31
C ALA A 86 3.17 -0.29 -20.40
N ALA A 87 4.28 -0.75 -21.00
CA ALA A 87 5.48 0.06 -21.15
C ALA A 87 5.21 1.37 -21.91
N THR A 88 4.41 1.29 -22.99
CA THR A 88 4.05 2.46 -23.80
C THR A 88 3.11 3.41 -23.06
N GLY A 89 2.04 2.88 -22.46
CA GLY A 89 1.03 3.69 -21.80
C GLY A 89 1.50 4.28 -20.46
N GLN A 90 2.42 3.61 -19.77
CA GLN A 90 2.95 4.10 -18.50
C GLN A 90 3.65 5.46 -18.65
N ILE A 91 4.37 5.69 -19.75
CA ILE A 91 5.02 6.99 -20.02
C ILE A 91 3.97 8.12 -20.04
N ALA A 92 2.91 7.92 -20.81
CA ALA A 92 1.87 8.93 -20.96
C ALA A 92 1.04 9.14 -19.69
N LEU A 93 0.75 8.05 -18.99
CA LEU A 93 0.06 8.11 -17.72
C LEU A 93 0.88 8.87 -16.67
N SER A 94 2.18 8.56 -16.54
CA SER A 94 3.10 9.28 -15.66
C SER A 94 3.20 10.76 -16.01
N GLN A 95 3.31 11.09 -17.30
CA GLN A 95 3.36 12.49 -17.75
C GLN A 95 2.10 13.26 -17.38
N CYS A 96 0.92 12.64 -17.56
CA CYS A 96 -0.36 13.25 -17.21
C CYS A 96 -0.46 13.54 -15.71
N TRP A 97 -0.15 12.55 -14.86
CA TRP A 97 -0.12 12.73 -13.42
C TRP A 97 0.87 13.81 -12.98
N ALA A 98 2.10 13.76 -13.48
CA ALA A 98 3.13 14.73 -13.13
C ALA A 98 2.73 16.16 -13.53
N SER A 99 2.13 16.34 -14.71
CA SER A 99 1.69 17.64 -15.20
C SER A 99 0.56 18.21 -14.33
N LEU A 100 -0.49 17.42 -14.05
CA LEU A 100 -1.63 17.90 -13.28
C LEU A 100 -1.27 18.18 -11.81
N LEU A 101 -0.44 17.34 -11.19
CA LEU A 101 0.06 17.61 -9.84
C LEU A 101 0.95 18.86 -9.81
N HIS A 102 1.79 19.06 -10.82
CA HIS A 102 2.65 20.24 -10.93
C HIS A 102 1.85 21.55 -11.04
N GLU A 103 0.72 21.56 -11.76
CA GLU A 103 -0.19 22.71 -11.81
C GLU A 103 -0.73 23.11 -10.42
N LYS A 104 -0.74 22.19 -9.45
CA LYS A 104 -1.09 22.46 -8.04
C LYS A 104 0.12 22.70 -7.14
N GLY A 105 1.32 22.82 -7.71
CA GLY A 105 2.58 22.96 -6.96
C GLY A 105 3.01 21.69 -6.24
N ILE A 106 2.50 20.53 -6.65
CA ILE A 106 2.78 19.25 -6.00
C ILE A 106 3.76 18.45 -6.86
N THR A 107 4.86 18.03 -6.25
CA THR A 107 5.81 17.13 -6.89
C THR A 107 5.26 15.71 -6.90
N ALA A 108 5.28 15.07 -8.07
CA ALA A 108 4.97 13.65 -8.24
C ALA A 108 6.27 12.82 -8.23
N ALA A 109 6.21 11.60 -7.69
CA ALA A 109 7.27 10.61 -7.86
C ALA A 109 6.70 9.30 -8.38
N GLN A 110 7.23 8.80 -9.49
CA GLN A 110 6.83 7.51 -10.02
C GLN A 110 7.45 6.38 -9.20
N MET A 111 6.65 5.35 -8.93
CA MET A 111 7.12 4.09 -8.36
C MET A 111 6.44 2.93 -9.08
N LEU A 112 7.24 2.02 -9.64
CA LEU A 112 6.76 0.79 -10.27
C LEU A 112 7.17 -0.39 -9.40
N VAL A 113 6.20 -1.23 -9.05
CA VAL A 113 6.40 -2.41 -8.20
C VAL A 113 5.56 -3.55 -8.71
N THR A 114 5.97 -4.78 -8.44
CA THR A 114 5.11 -5.95 -8.58
C THR A 114 4.49 -6.32 -7.23
N LEU A 115 3.38 -7.05 -7.20
CA LEU A 115 2.89 -7.67 -5.97
C LEU A 115 3.98 -8.51 -5.28
N ASP A 116 4.77 -9.26 -6.06
CA ASP A 116 5.91 -10.04 -5.55
C ASP A 116 6.97 -9.19 -4.85
N ASP A 117 7.15 -7.92 -5.23
CA ASP A 117 8.06 -7.00 -4.53
C ASP A 117 7.55 -6.66 -3.12
N LEU A 118 6.24 -6.66 -2.93
CA LEU A 118 5.60 -6.35 -1.66
C LEU A 118 5.38 -7.60 -0.78
N GLU A 119 5.48 -8.80 -1.35
CA GLU A 119 5.42 -10.06 -0.61
C GLU A 119 6.79 -10.62 -0.23
N HIS A 120 7.85 -10.26 -0.97
CA HIS A 120 9.22 -10.56 -0.58
C HIS A 120 9.79 -9.55 0.42
N ARG A 121 10.09 -10.00 1.63
CA ARG A 121 10.56 -9.17 2.76
C ARG A 121 11.65 -8.15 2.40
N ARG A 122 12.72 -8.58 1.71
CA ARG A 122 13.83 -7.70 1.34
C ARG A 122 13.41 -6.59 0.38
N ARG A 123 12.56 -6.90 -0.61
CA ARG A 123 12.05 -5.92 -1.58
C ARG A 123 10.99 -5.02 -0.95
N TYR A 124 10.16 -5.58 -0.08
CA TYR A 124 9.21 -4.84 0.76
C TYR A 124 9.91 -3.77 1.60
N LEU A 125 11.02 -4.08 2.27
CA LEU A 125 11.78 -3.10 3.05
C LEU A 125 12.29 -1.93 2.19
N ASN A 126 12.73 -2.20 0.96
CA ASN A 126 13.14 -1.14 0.03
C ASN A 126 11.95 -0.26 -0.40
N ALA A 127 10.82 -0.87 -0.73
CA ALA A 127 9.61 -0.15 -1.10
C ALA A 127 9.11 0.73 0.06
N SER A 128 9.01 0.17 1.26
CA SER A 128 8.63 0.88 2.50
C SER A 128 9.55 2.07 2.79
N ALA A 129 10.87 1.87 2.75
CA ALA A 129 11.84 2.94 2.98
C ALA A 129 11.75 4.06 1.93
N THR A 130 11.53 3.70 0.66
CA THR A 130 11.37 4.68 -0.43
C THR A 130 10.10 5.50 -0.24
N LEU A 131 8.96 4.84 0.02
CA LEU A 131 7.70 5.52 0.30
C LEU A 131 7.84 6.49 1.49
N GLU A 132 8.44 6.04 2.59
CA GLU A 132 8.66 6.88 3.77
C GLU A 132 9.51 8.11 3.44
N ARG A 133 10.58 7.95 2.67
CA ARG A 133 11.43 9.07 2.27
C ARG A 133 10.68 10.05 1.37
N LEU A 134 9.91 9.57 0.39
CA LEU A 134 9.11 10.42 -0.50
C LEU A 134 8.09 11.24 0.30
N MET A 135 7.40 10.62 1.25
CA MET A 135 6.43 11.29 2.10
C MET A 135 7.08 12.32 3.03
N ALA A 136 8.28 12.05 3.55
CA ALA A 136 9.04 13.00 4.35
C ALA A 136 9.54 14.22 3.54
N LEU A 137 9.65 14.08 2.21
CA LEU A 137 9.96 15.15 1.27
C LEU A 137 8.70 15.88 0.74
N ASP A 138 7.53 15.57 1.30
CA ASP A 138 6.23 16.12 0.92
C ASP A 138 5.84 15.86 -0.56
N VAL A 139 6.38 14.80 -1.16
CA VAL A 139 6.08 14.35 -2.53
C VAL A 139 4.85 13.45 -2.53
N VAL A 140 4.07 13.46 -3.62
CA VAL A 140 2.98 12.48 -3.85
C VAL A 140 3.52 11.32 -4.69
N PRO A 141 3.67 10.11 -4.12
CA PRO A 141 4.03 8.93 -4.90
C PRO A 141 2.86 8.53 -5.80
N VAL A 142 3.14 8.28 -7.07
CA VAL A 142 2.23 7.72 -8.06
C VAL A 142 2.72 6.31 -8.38
N VAL A 143 2.08 5.34 -7.76
CA VAL A 143 2.42 3.92 -7.82
C VAL A 143 1.58 3.22 -8.89
N ASN A 144 2.21 2.33 -9.66
CA ASN A 144 1.51 1.37 -10.51
C ASN A 144 2.24 0.02 -10.49
N GLU A 145 1.55 -1.03 -10.94
CA GLU A 145 2.15 -2.34 -11.18
C GLU A 145 3.24 -2.19 -12.25
N ASN A 146 4.38 -2.86 -12.08
CA ASN A 146 5.41 -2.96 -13.11
C ASN A 146 5.05 -4.04 -14.15
N ASP A 147 3.93 -3.82 -14.83
CA ASP A 147 3.36 -4.75 -15.80
C ASP A 147 4.36 -5.17 -16.90
N SER A 148 5.34 -4.33 -17.23
CA SER A 148 6.35 -4.62 -18.27
C SER A 148 7.31 -5.77 -17.95
N VAL A 149 7.45 -6.12 -16.67
CA VAL A 149 8.33 -7.21 -16.20
C VAL A 149 7.59 -8.22 -15.32
N ALA A 150 6.30 -7.99 -15.06
CA ALA A 150 5.46 -8.94 -14.34
C ALA A 150 5.25 -10.20 -15.21
N THR A 151 5.52 -11.36 -14.62
CA THR A 151 5.42 -12.67 -15.28
C THR A 151 4.14 -13.42 -14.92
N ALA A 152 3.47 -13.02 -13.83
CA ALA A 152 2.14 -13.51 -13.51
C ALA A 152 1.13 -12.99 -14.53
N GLU A 153 0.14 -13.81 -14.88
CA GLU A 153 -0.98 -13.38 -15.73
C GLU A 153 -1.54 -12.06 -15.21
N ILE A 154 -1.54 -11.02 -16.06
CA ILE A 154 -2.06 -9.70 -15.71
C ILE A 154 -3.56 -9.84 -15.42
N ARG A 155 -3.94 -9.87 -14.14
CA ARG A 155 -5.33 -10.11 -13.73
C ARG A 155 -6.06 -8.81 -13.46
N PHE A 156 -7.36 -8.83 -13.74
CA PHE A 156 -8.25 -7.74 -13.34
C PHE A 156 -8.35 -7.67 -11.81
N GLY A 157 -8.24 -6.46 -11.25
CA GLY A 157 -8.37 -6.23 -9.80
C GLY A 157 -7.06 -6.29 -9.01
N ASP A 158 -5.92 -6.56 -9.66
CA ASP A 158 -4.62 -6.62 -8.95
C ASP A 158 -4.25 -5.28 -8.32
N ASN A 159 -4.59 -4.15 -8.94
CA ASN A 159 -4.32 -2.85 -8.33
C ASN A 159 -5.14 -2.58 -7.06
N ASP A 160 -6.25 -3.27 -6.80
CA ASP A 160 -6.97 -3.18 -5.52
C ASP A 160 -6.10 -3.80 -4.40
N ARG A 161 -5.55 -4.98 -4.65
CA ARG A 161 -4.60 -5.66 -3.74
C ARG A 161 -3.29 -4.89 -3.62
N LEU A 162 -2.76 -4.38 -4.73
CA LEU A 162 -1.58 -3.52 -4.75
C LEU A 162 -1.79 -2.30 -3.85
N ALA A 163 -2.94 -1.63 -3.93
CA ALA A 163 -3.23 -0.48 -3.10
C ALA A 163 -3.29 -0.81 -1.61
N ALA A 164 -3.85 -1.96 -1.25
CA ALA A 164 -3.82 -2.43 0.14
C ALA A 164 -2.40 -2.76 0.61
N ARG A 165 -1.57 -3.38 -0.23
CA ARG A 165 -0.16 -3.68 0.07
C ARG A 165 0.71 -2.43 0.15
N ILE A 166 0.46 -1.44 -0.70
CA ILE A 166 1.08 -0.11 -0.61
C ILE A 166 0.62 0.59 0.67
N GLY A 167 -0.66 0.49 1.05
CA GLY A 167 -1.15 0.96 2.33
C GLY A 167 -0.42 0.32 3.51
N GLN A 168 -0.15 -0.99 3.45
CA GLN A 168 0.66 -1.69 4.44
C GLN A 168 2.11 -1.19 4.45
N ALA A 169 2.79 -1.15 3.31
CA ALA A 169 4.19 -0.72 3.18
C ALA A 169 4.38 0.74 3.62
N ALA A 170 3.43 1.59 3.29
CA ALA A 170 3.42 3.00 3.68
C ALA A 170 2.82 3.22 5.07
N ARG A 171 2.33 2.21 5.79
CA ARG A 171 1.61 2.39 7.07
C ARG A 171 0.50 3.44 6.99
N ALA A 172 -0.28 3.39 5.93
CA ALA A 172 -1.41 4.28 5.74
C ALA A 172 -2.45 4.06 6.85
N ASP A 173 -3.13 5.13 7.24
CA ASP A 173 -4.27 5.06 8.16
C ASP A 173 -5.53 4.59 7.41
N ALA A 174 -5.60 4.87 6.10
CA ALA A 174 -6.70 4.41 5.25
C ALA A 174 -6.30 4.19 3.78
N VAL A 175 -7.09 3.37 3.10
CA VAL A 175 -7.07 3.14 1.65
C VAL A 175 -8.46 3.45 1.11
N VAL A 176 -8.56 4.21 0.01
CA VAL A 176 -9.83 4.43 -0.70
C VAL A 176 -9.73 3.87 -2.11
N LEU A 177 -10.67 2.98 -2.44
CA LEU A 177 -10.81 2.40 -3.77
C LEU A 177 -11.87 3.19 -4.52
N LEU A 178 -11.45 4.00 -5.50
CA LEU A 178 -12.36 4.64 -6.44
C LEU A 178 -12.81 3.58 -7.46
N SER A 179 -14.11 3.27 -7.46
CA SER A 179 -14.70 2.24 -8.31
C SER A 179 -15.80 2.78 -9.22
N ASP A 180 -16.21 1.94 -10.16
CA ASP A 180 -17.45 2.06 -10.92
C ASP A 180 -18.74 1.70 -10.14
N VAL A 181 -18.60 1.26 -8.89
CA VAL A 181 -19.71 0.95 -7.97
C VAL A 181 -19.65 1.84 -6.72
N ASP A 182 -20.79 2.04 -6.09
CA ASP A 182 -20.92 2.91 -4.91
C ASP A 182 -20.40 2.27 -3.60
N GLY A 183 -20.18 0.95 -3.59
CA GLY A 183 -19.75 0.21 -2.41
C GLY A 183 -20.18 -1.25 -2.44
N LEU A 184 -20.20 -1.88 -1.27
CA LEU A 184 -20.69 -3.24 -1.04
C LEU A 184 -22.19 -3.21 -0.74
N TYR A 185 -22.95 -4.07 -1.41
CA TYR A 185 -24.40 -4.20 -1.21
C TYR A 185 -24.74 -5.56 -0.57
N THR A 186 -25.91 -5.65 0.07
CA THR A 186 -26.43 -6.90 0.66
C THR A 186 -26.70 -8.00 -0.38
N ALA A 187 -26.94 -7.61 -1.64
CA ALA A 187 -27.08 -8.46 -2.81
C ALA A 187 -26.63 -7.67 -4.06
N ASN A 188 -26.59 -8.30 -5.24
CA ASN A 188 -26.28 -7.57 -6.47
C ASN A 188 -27.40 -6.56 -6.80
N PRO A 189 -27.16 -5.24 -6.77
CA PRO A 189 -28.20 -4.24 -6.97
C PRO A 189 -28.76 -4.18 -8.40
N HIS A 190 -28.09 -4.81 -9.36
CA HIS A 190 -28.61 -4.96 -10.72
C HIS A 190 -29.60 -6.13 -10.85
N ALA A 191 -29.59 -7.07 -9.91
CA ALA A 191 -30.43 -8.27 -9.92
C ALA A 191 -31.50 -8.25 -8.82
N ASP A 192 -31.26 -7.56 -7.71
CA ASP A 192 -32.17 -7.44 -6.59
C ASP A 192 -32.44 -5.96 -6.28
N ALA A 193 -33.69 -5.53 -6.49
CA ALA A 193 -34.13 -4.17 -6.23
C ALA A 193 -34.14 -3.81 -4.73
N ASN A 194 -34.13 -4.81 -3.84
CA ASN A 194 -34.05 -4.62 -2.38
C ASN A 194 -32.60 -4.59 -1.87
N ALA A 195 -31.60 -4.66 -2.76
CA ALA A 195 -30.20 -4.58 -2.37
C ALA A 195 -29.91 -3.23 -1.69
N MET A 196 -29.43 -3.29 -0.44
CA MET A 196 -29.08 -2.11 0.34
C MET A 196 -27.56 -1.97 0.40
N LEU A 197 -27.09 -0.72 0.34
CA LEU A 197 -25.68 -0.41 0.54
C LEU A 197 -25.30 -0.68 2.00
N ILE A 198 -24.17 -1.35 2.21
CA ILE A 198 -23.59 -1.58 3.53
C ILE A 198 -22.57 -0.47 3.77
N GLU A 199 -22.97 0.57 4.50
CA GLU A 199 -22.12 1.75 4.69
C GLU A 199 -20.93 1.51 5.61
N ARG A 200 -21.07 0.58 6.57
CA ARG A 200 -20.06 0.28 7.58
C ARG A 200 -19.93 -1.21 7.81
N ILE A 201 -18.70 -1.71 7.72
CA ILE A 201 -18.31 -3.10 7.91
C ILE A 201 -17.25 -3.15 9.01
N GLU A 202 -17.63 -3.64 10.19
CA GLU A 202 -16.72 -3.70 11.33
C GLU A 202 -15.78 -4.90 11.27
N ARG A 203 -16.25 -5.99 10.67
CA ARG A 203 -15.49 -7.23 10.50
C ARG A 203 -15.85 -7.90 9.18
N ILE A 204 -14.83 -8.40 8.48
CA ILE A 204 -14.99 -9.24 7.29
C ILE A 204 -15.10 -10.69 7.76
N ASP A 205 -16.32 -11.18 7.89
CA ASP A 205 -16.62 -12.58 8.21
C ASP A 205 -16.97 -13.39 6.95
N ALA A 206 -17.34 -14.67 7.14
CA ALA A 206 -17.74 -15.54 6.03
C ALA A 206 -18.96 -15.00 5.26
N ARG A 207 -19.85 -14.26 5.91
CA ARG A 207 -21.03 -13.65 5.28
C ARG A 207 -20.61 -12.52 4.35
N ILE A 208 -19.76 -11.59 4.81
CA ILE A 208 -19.23 -10.50 3.97
C ILE A 208 -18.39 -11.06 2.82
N ALA A 209 -17.58 -12.09 3.07
CA ALA A 209 -16.80 -12.75 2.02
C ALA A 209 -17.71 -13.39 0.95
N ALA A 210 -18.79 -14.06 1.36
CA ALA A 210 -19.75 -14.67 0.45
C ALA A 210 -20.53 -13.64 -0.39
N MET A 211 -20.78 -12.42 0.12
CA MET A 211 -21.41 -11.34 -0.66
C MET A 211 -20.58 -10.94 -1.90
N ALA A 212 -19.28 -11.20 -1.91
CA ALA A 212 -18.42 -10.96 -3.06
C ALA A 212 -18.58 -12.02 -4.16
N ASP A 213 -19.04 -13.21 -3.80
CA ASP A 213 -19.05 -14.42 -4.61
C ASP A 213 -20.40 -14.63 -5.36
N THR A 214 -21.44 -13.86 -5.01
CA THR A 214 -22.81 -14.07 -5.49
C THR A 214 -23.14 -13.45 -6.86
N GLY A 215 -22.17 -13.06 -7.69
CA GLY A 215 -22.55 -12.53 -9.01
C GLY A 215 -21.46 -12.18 -10.03
N SER A 216 -21.23 -13.09 -10.98
CA SER A 216 -20.98 -12.73 -12.37
C SER A 216 -21.70 -13.72 -13.30
N ALA A 217 -22.99 -13.46 -13.55
CA ALA A 217 -23.81 -14.18 -14.55
C ALA A 217 -23.55 -13.72 -16.00
N SER A 218 -22.56 -12.86 -16.22
CA SER A 218 -22.06 -12.53 -17.55
C SER A 218 -20.57 -12.87 -17.57
N GLY A 219 -20.16 -13.78 -18.46
CA GLY A 219 -18.78 -14.28 -18.60
C GLY A 219 -17.71 -13.25 -18.98
N MET A 220 -17.90 -11.98 -18.65
CA MET A 220 -16.94 -10.87 -18.77
C MET A 220 -16.78 -10.04 -17.47
N GLY A 221 -17.50 -10.36 -16.39
CA GLY A 221 -17.42 -9.66 -15.10
C GLY A 221 -16.44 -10.29 -14.12
N SER A 222 -15.15 -10.35 -14.44
CA SER A 222 -14.12 -11.03 -13.64
C SER A 222 -13.81 -10.32 -12.30
N GLY A 223 -14.24 -10.88 -11.16
CA GLY A 223 -13.58 -10.72 -9.85
C GLY A 223 -13.58 -9.32 -9.20
N GLY A 224 -14.41 -8.39 -9.67
CA GLY A 224 -14.37 -6.97 -9.25
C GLY A 224 -14.65 -6.74 -7.77
N MET A 225 -15.67 -7.40 -7.18
CA MET A 225 -15.96 -7.25 -5.74
C MET A 225 -15.08 -8.16 -4.88
N VAL A 226 -14.78 -9.38 -5.35
CA VAL A 226 -13.87 -10.32 -4.67
C VAL A 226 -12.50 -9.66 -4.41
N SER A 227 -11.91 -9.04 -5.42
CA SER A 227 -10.63 -8.33 -5.28
C SER A 227 -10.69 -7.15 -4.30
N LYS A 228 -11.81 -6.43 -4.23
CA LYS A 228 -12.02 -5.32 -3.27
C LYS A 228 -12.15 -5.83 -1.84
N ILE A 229 -12.85 -6.94 -1.62
CA ILE A 229 -12.95 -7.58 -0.30
C ILE A 229 -11.59 -8.15 0.13
N GLN A 230 -10.82 -8.73 -0.78
CA GLN A 230 -9.44 -9.16 -0.50
C GLN A 230 -8.54 -7.97 -0.14
N ALA A 231 -8.64 -6.86 -0.87
CA ALA A 231 -7.95 -5.63 -0.54
C ALA A 231 -8.36 -5.09 0.84
N ALA A 232 -9.66 -5.14 1.16
CA ALA A 232 -10.19 -4.77 2.47
C ALA A 232 -9.58 -5.63 3.57
N GLN A 233 -9.52 -6.95 3.40
CA GLN A 233 -8.89 -7.87 4.36
C GLN A 233 -7.42 -7.54 4.61
N ILE A 234 -6.65 -7.26 3.54
CA ILE A 234 -5.24 -6.87 3.64
C ILE A 234 -5.12 -5.54 4.40
N ALA A 235 -5.88 -4.52 4.02
CA ALA A 235 -5.81 -3.19 4.63
C ALA A 235 -6.23 -3.22 6.11
N THR A 236 -7.40 -3.80 6.42
CA THR A 236 -7.91 -3.87 7.79
C THR A 236 -7.04 -4.74 8.69
N GLY A 237 -6.46 -5.81 8.13
CA GLY A 237 -5.49 -6.67 8.80
C GLY A 237 -4.14 -5.98 9.05
N ALA A 238 -3.79 -4.95 8.29
CA ALA A 238 -2.63 -4.09 8.53
C ALA A 238 -2.95 -2.90 9.46
N GLY A 239 -4.20 -2.78 9.94
CA GLY A 239 -4.65 -1.70 10.79
C GLY A 239 -4.99 -0.41 10.04
N ALA A 240 -5.28 -0.49 8.74
CA ALA A 240 -5.78 0.63 7.93
C ALA A 240 -7.28 0.45 7.64
N HIS A 241 -8.05 1.53 7.67
CA HIS A 241 -9.42 1.50 7.16
C HIS A 241 -9.41 1.32 5.64
N LEU A 242 -10.46 0.74 5.06
CA LEU A 242 -10.64 0.74 3.61
C LEU A 242 -12.02 1.26 3.24
N ALA A 243 -12.11 2.16 2.26
CA ALA A 243 -13.38 2.58 1.70
C ALA A 243 -13.52 2.15 0.24
N ILE A 244 -14.72 1.77 -0.17
CA ILE A 244 -15.11 1.62 -1.57
C ILE A 244 -16.13 2.72 -1.85
N ILE A 245 -15.82 3.59 -2.82
CA ILE A 245 -16.68 4.70 -3.23
C ILE A 245 -16.73 4.82 -4.74
N SER A 246 -17.76 5.48 -5.25
CA SER A 246 -17.88 5.76 -6.67
C SER A 246 -16.85 6.81 -7.10
N GLY A 247 -16.07 6.49 -8.12
CA GLY A 247 -15.19 7.43 -8.82
C GLY A 247 -15.80 7.97 -10.11
N LYS A 248 -17.07 7.69 -10.40
CA LYS A 248 -17.74 8.19 -11.62
C LYS A 248 -18.07 9.68 -11.55
N VAL A 249 -18.18 10.22 -10.34
CA VAL A 249 -18.46 11.62 -10.06
C VAL A 249 -17.18 12.46 -10.08
N ASP A 250 -17.34 13.75 -10.33
CA ASP A 250 -16.26 14.73 -10.17
C ASP A 250 -15.94 14.96 -8.70
N ALA A 251 -14.68 15.27 -8.40
CA ALA A 251 -14.16 15.46 -7.04
C ALA A 251 -14.63 14.36 -6.07
N PRO A 252 -14.36 13.07 -6.36
CA PRO A 252 -15.00 11.96 -5.68
C PRO A 252 -14.69 11.89 -4.18
N LEU A 253 -13.54 12.40 -3.74
CA LEU A 253 -13.20 12.41 -2.31
C LEU A 253 -13.99 13.50 -1.57
N SER A 254 -14.16 14.66 -2.19
CA SER A 254 -15.00 15.73 -1.65
C SER A 254 -16.48 15.36 -1.70
N HIS A 255 -16.94 14.75 -2.80
CA HIS A 255 -18.31 14.25 -2.92
C HIS A 255 -18.64 13.27 -1.78
N TRP A 256 -17.77 12.30 -1.53
CA TRP A 256 -17.97 11.33 -0.45
C TRP A 256 -17.95 12.00 0.94
N ALA A 257 -17.02 12.92 1.19
CA ALA A 257 -16.96 13.66 2.45
C ALA A 257 -18.22 14.50 2.73
N ASN A 258 -18.94 14.91 1.69
CA ASN A 258 -20.15 15.75 1.78
C ASN A 258 -21.46 14.96 1.69
N GLY A 259 -21.48 13.72 2.19
CA GLY A 259 -22.68 12.88 2.24
C GLY A 259 -22.88 11.96 1.03
N GLY A 260 -21.86 11.80 0.19
CA GLY A 260 -21.86 10.80 -0.87
C GLY A 260 -21.89 9.37 -0.31
N ARG A 261 -22.31 8.42 -1.15
CA ARG A 261 -22.43 7.00 -0.80
C ARG A 261 -21.05 6.32 -0.76
N GLY A 262 -20.88 5.38 0.16
CA GLY A 262 -19.66 4.60 0.29
C GLY A 262 -19.78 3.47 1.31
N SER A 263 -18.91 2.47 1.20
CA SER A 263 -18.75 1.40 2.19
C SER A 263 -17.40 1.52 2.88
N ILE A 264 -17.38 1.60 4.21
CA ILE A 264 -16.15 1.65 5.02
C ILE A 264 -15.95 0.32 5.75
N PHE A 265 -14.83 -0.33 5.49
CA PHE A 265 -14.28 -1.44 6.24
C PHE A 265 -13.37 -0.89 7.33
N LEU A 266 -13.65 -1.25 8.58
CA LEU A 266 -12.88 -0.74 9.70
C LEU A 266 -11.60 -1.52 9.91
N ALA A 267 -10.52 -0.80 10.24
CA ALA A 267 -9.30 -1.41 10.74
C ALA A 267 -9.63 -2.32 11.92
N ALA A 268 -9.02 -3.51 11.97
CA ALA A 268 -9.21 -4.41 13.10
C ALA A 268 -8.64 -3.77 14.38
N GLU A 269 -9.37 -3.88 15.49
CA GLU A 269 -8.89 -3.34 16.78
C GLU A 269 -7.65 -4.09 17.29
N SER A 270 -6.76 -3.31 17.91
CA SER A 270 -5.53 -3.67 18.63
C SER A 270 -4.20 -3.62 17.86
N GLN A 271 -3.19 -3.26 18.64
CA GLN A 271 -1.73 -3.30 18.45
C GLN A 271 -1.17 -4.58 17.77
N GLY A 272 -2.00 -5.60 17.51
CA GLY A 272 -1.64 -6.87 16.88
C GLY A 272 -1.71 -6.89 15.35
N ALA A 273 -2.53 -6.05 14.69
CA ALA A 273 -2.70 -6.06 13.23
C ALA A 273 -1.38 -5.75 12.48
N ARG A 274 -0.68 -4.70 12.91
CA ARG A 274 0.65 -4.33 12.40
C ARG A 274 1.74 -5.34 12.76
N LYS A 275 1.55 -6.13 13.82
CA LYS A 275 2.44 -7.22 14.25
C LYS A 275 2.12 -8.57 13.59
N GLY A 276 0.90 -8.74 13.06
CA GLY A 276 0.34 -10.01 12.57
C GLY A 276 1.09 -10.58 11.37
N TRP A 277 1.52 -9.71 10.45
CA TRP A 277 2.32 -10.13 9.30
C TRP A 277 3.76 -10.53 9.70
N LEU A 278 4.27 -10.01 10.83
CA LEU A 278 5.54 -10.40 11.43
C LEU A 278 5.41 -11.62 12.38
N SER A 279 4.19 -12.02 12.77
CA SER A 279 3.97 -13.11 13.73
C SER A 279 3.50 -14.41 13.09
N GLY A 280 3.12 -14.42 11.80
CA GLY A 280 2.67 -15.63 11.11
C GLY A 280 3.80 -16.64 10.92
N ARG A 281 3.92 -17.64 11.84
CA ARG A 281 4.86 -18.79 11.77
C ARG A 281 6.19 -18.46 11.08
N LEU A 282 6.86 -17.39 11.51
CA LEU A 282 8.13 -17.00 10.92
C LEU A 282 9.25 -17.82 11.54
N THR A 283 10.00 -18.52 10.70
CA THR A 283 11.27 -19.12 11.11
C THR A 283 12.21 -17.98 11.48
N VAL A 284 12.52 -17.88 12.78
CA VAL A 284 13.56 -16.98 13.29
C VAL A 284 14.90 -17.53 12.82
N LEU A 285 15.69 -16.71 12.13
CA LEU A 285 16.97 -17.11 11.54
C LEU A 285 18.19 -16.57 12.31
N GLY A 286 17.96 -15.67 13.27
CA GLY A 286 19.02 -15.08 14.09
C GLY A 286 18.53 -14.46 15.39
N ARG A 287 19.49 -14.08 16.23
CA ARG A 287 19.26 -13.43 17.52
C ARG A 287 20.17 -12.22 17.67
N ILE A 288 19.60 -11.13 18.16
CA ILE A 288 20.31 -9.89 18.47
C ILE A 288 20.20 -9.65 19.96
N ILE A 289 21.32 -9.68 20.68
CA ILE A 289 21.38 -9.43 22.12
C ILE A 289 21.67 -7.96 22.32
N VAL A 290 20.83 -7.28 23.09
CA VAL A 290 20.90 -5.83 23.31
C VAL A 290 21.27 -5.49 24.75
N ASP A 291 21.85 -4.30 24.94
CA ASP A 291 22.07 -3.77 26.28
C ASP A 291 20.79 -3.19 26.92
N ALA A 292 20.87 -2.86 28.21
CA ALA A 292 19.74 -2.30 28.96
C ALA A 292 19.24 -0.95 28.41
N GLY A 293 20.12 -0.16 27.79
CA GLY A 293 19.76 1.12 27.18
C GLY A 293 18.91 0.93 25.92
N ALA A 294 19.30 -0.02 25.06
CA ALA A 294 18.52 -0.44 23.93
C ALA A 294 17.21 -1.09 24.37
N GLU A 295 17.20 -2.01 25.34
CA GLU A 295 15.96 -2.59 25.88
C GLU A 295 14.97 -1.51 26.33
N ALA A 296 15.43 -0.52 27.10
CA ALA A 296 14.60 0.60 27.53
C ALA A 296 14.12 1.48 26.36
N ALA A 297 14.95 1.68 25.33
CA ALA A 297 14.58 2.42 24.12
C ALA A 297 13.51 1.67 23.30
N LEU A 298 13.65 0.36 23.13
CA LEU A 298 12.67 -0.49 22.45
C LEU A 298 11.34 -0.49 23.20
N GLY A 299 11.36 -0.53 24.55
CA GLY A 299 10.17 -0.38 25.39
C GLY A 299 9.43 0.96 25.21
N LYS A 300 10.13 2.01 24.75
CA LYS A 300 9.55 3.31 24.38
C LYS A 300 9.11 3.39 22.91
N GLY A 301 9.21 2.30 22.15
CA GLY A 301 8.85 2.24 20.73
C GLY A 301 9.91 2.81 19.78
N ASN A 302 11.17 2.91 20.20
CA ASN A 302 12.26 3.32 19.32
C ASN A 302 12.78 2.16 18.46
N SER A 303 13.51 2.50 17.40
CA SER A 303 14.19 1.52 16.57
C SER A 303 15.43 0.96 17.28
N LEU A 304 15.86 -0.25 16.91
CA LEU A 304 17.12 -0.81 17.36
C LEU A 304 18.28 -0.21 16.57
N LEU A 305 19.13 0.57 17.24
CA LEU A 305 20.37 1.09 16.67
C LEU A 305 21.54 0.11 16.93
N PRO A 306 22.55 0.06 16.04
CA PRO A 306 23.71 -0.81 16.25
C PRO A 306 24.46 -0.54 17.57
N ALA A 307 24.45 0.71 18.04
CA ALA A 307 25.15 1.14 19.26
C ALA A 307 24.72 0.35 20.52
N GLY A 308 23.46 -0.09 20.59
CA GLY A 308 22.94 -0.85 21.72
C GLY A 308 22.96 -2.37 21.52
N VAL A 309 23.65 -2.87 20.50
CA VAL A 309 23.79 -4.29 20.21
C VAL A 309 25.06 -4.83 20.86
N ALA A 310 24.90 -5.74 21.81
CA ALA A 310 26.00 -6.39 22.50
C ALA A 310 26.54 -7.59 21.72
N ARG A 311 25.66 -8.36 21.07
CA ARG A 311 26.05 -9.56 20.33
C ARG A 311 25.05 -9.91 19.22
N VAL A 312 25.57 -10.50 18.16
CA VAL A 312 24.80 -11.02 17.02
C VAL A 312 25.03 -12.52 16.92
N GLU A 313 23.97 -13.31 16.81
CA GLU A 313 24.02 -14.77 16.72
C GLU A 313 23.15 -15.28 15.56
N GLY A 314 23.59 -16.38 14.93
CA GLY A 314 22.91 -16.99 13.78
C GLY A 314 23.43 -16.50 12.43
N VAL A 315 22.87 -17.06 11.36
CA VAL A 315 23.19 -16.70 9.98
C VAL A 315 21.89 -16.26 9.31
N PHE A 316 21.87 -15.01 8.89
CA PHE A 316 20.69 -14.38 8.32
C PHE A 316 21.08 -13.34 7.30
N ALA A 317 20.17 -13.08 6.37
CA ALA A 317 20.26 -12.02 5.39
C ALA A 317 19.34 -10.85 5.76
N ARG A 318 19.57 -9.71 5.12
CA ARG A 318 18.66 -8.56 5.23
C ARG A 318 17.22 -8.96 4.87
N GLY A 319 16.28 -8.57 5.73
CA GLY A 319 14.86 -8.87 5.61
C GLY A 319 14.45 -10.17 6.29
N ASP A 320 15.40 -10.93 6.86
CA ASP A 320 15.07 -12.07 7.72
C ASP A 320 14.57 -11.62 9.08
N VAL A 321 13.86 -12.53 9.75
CA VAL A 321 13.28 -12.28 11.07
C VAL A 321 14.30 -12.71 12.11
N VAL A 322 14.59 -11.79 13.03
CA VAL A 322 15.48 -12.03 14.17
C VAL A 322 14.71 -11.84 15.47
N ASP A 323 15.02 -12.67 16.47
CA ASP A 323 14.64 -12.40 17.86
C ASP A 323 15.58 -11.33 18.43
N ILE A 324 15.03 -10.39 19.18
CA ILE A 324 15.78 -9.40 19.95
C ILE A 324 15.68 -9.81 21.42
N LEU A 325 16.83 -10.09 22.04
CA LEU A 325 16.94 -10.60 23.40
C LEU A 325 17.58 -9.54 24.30
N ASN A 326 17.10 -9.45 25.53
CA ASN A 326 17.81 -8.70 26.57
C ASN A 326 19.02 -9.49 27.11
N GLN A 327 19.76 -8.91 28.06
CA GLN A 327 20.95 -9.52 28.64
C GLN A 327 20.66 -10.83 29.42
N ASP A 328 19.43 -10.99 29.91
CA ASP A 328 18.96 -12.20 30.60
C ASP A 328 18.56 -13.34 29.63
N GLY A 329 18.65 -13.09 28.32
CA GLY A 329 18.28 -14.06 27.28
C GLY A 329 16.76 -14.15 27.03
N ARG A 330 15.96 -13.23 27.58
CA ARG A 330 14.53 -13.14 27.30
C ARG A 330 14.31 -12.48 25.94
N VAL A 331 13.51 -13.09 25.07
CA VAL A 331 13.04 -12.45 23.84
C VAL A 331 12.09 -11.31 24.21
N ILE A 332 12.46 -10.08 23.86
CA ILE A 332 11.69 -8.86 24.13
C ILE A 332 11.00 -8.32 22.88
N ALA A 333 11.54 -8.63 21.69
CA ALA A 333 10.95 -8.23 20.42
C ALA A 333 11.36 -9.16 19.29
N ARG A 334 10.65 -9.07 18.16
CA ARG A 334 11.00 -9.67 16.87
C ARG A 334 10.94 -8.62 15.79
N GLY A 335 11.84 -8.66 14.81
CA GLY A 335 11.76 -7.72 13.70
C GLY A 335 12.54 -8.14 12.47
N LEU A 336 12.35 -7.39 11.39
CA LEU A 336 13.13 -7.56 10.16
C LEU A 336 14.46 -6.84 10.27
N ILE A 337 15.55 -7.58 10.07
CA ILE A 337 16.90 -7.05 10.11
C ILE A 337 17.22 -6.26 8.83
N GLU A 338 17.85 -5.09 8.97
CA GLU A 338 18.28 -4.24 7.83
C GLU A 338 19.65 -4.62 7.26
N TYR A 339 20.31 -5.63 7.83
CA TYR A 339 21.65 -6.08 7.53
C TYR A 339 21.73 -7.61 7.52
N ASP A 340 22.67 -8.18 6.76
CA ASP A 340 23.07 -9.57 6.97
C ASP A 340 23.89 -9.72 8.26
N SER A 341 24.11 -10.97 8.70
CA SER A 341 24.77 -11.27 9.97
C SER A 341 26.22 -10.77 10.04
N GLU A 342 26.95 -10.75 8.92
CA GLU A 342 28.34 -10.29 8.88
C GLU A 342 28.40 -8.76 9.05
N ALA A 343 27.61 -8.03 8.29
CA ALA A 343 27.51 -6.59 8.39
C ALA A 343 26.98 -6.16 9.77
N ALA A 344 25.95 -6.84 10.29
CA ALA A 344 25.40 -6.59 11.62
C ALA A 344 26.44 -6.78 12.73
N ALA A 345 27.26 -7.84 12.64
CA ALA A 345 28.34 -8.09 13.59
C ALA A 345 29.43 -7.00 13.53
N LYS A 346 29.79 -6.51 12.33
CA LYS A 346 30.78 -5.44 12.15
C LYS A 346 30.38 -4.11 12.78
N ILE A 347 29.07 -3.81 12.82
CA ILE A 347 28.55 -2.53 13.33
C ILE A 347 27.96 -2.63 14.75
N ALA A 348 27.93 -3.82 15.35
CA ALA A 348 27.48 -4.01 16.73
C ALA A 348 28.29 -3.14 17.69
N GLY A 349 27.60 -2.40 18.56
CA GLY A 349 28.20 -1.45 19.51
C GLY A 349 28.73 -0.16 18.88
N ARG A 350 28.55 0.06 17.57
CA ARG A 350 29.04 1.27 16.87
C ARG A 350 27.99 2.36 16.78
N ARG A 351 28.43 3.62 16.76
CA ARG A 351 27.53 4.76 16.55
C ARG A 351 27.12 4.83 15.08
N SER A 352 25.94 5.36 14.79
CA SER A 352 25.42 5.44 13.42
C SER A 352 26.33 6.23 12.46
N GLU A 353 27.10 7.19 12.99
CA GLU A 353 28.07 8.00 12.26
C GLU A 353 29.29 7.19 11.79
N ASP A 354 29.63 6.09 12.46
CA ASP A 354 30.78 5.25 12.13
C ASP A 354 30.45 4.21 11.03
N ILE A 355 29.15 3.96 10.78
CA ILE A 355 28.68 2.91 9.88
C ILE A 355 29.19 3.11 8.44
N PRO A 356 29.18 4.33 7.84
CA PRO A 356 29.68 4.52 6.49
C PRO A 356 31.15 4.14 6.31
N ALA A 357 31.98 4.36 7.31
CA ALA A 357 33.40 3.95 7.27
C ALA A 357 33.57 2.43 7.33
N LEU A 358 32.64 1.71 7.95
CA LEU A 358 32.70 0.26 8.15
C LEU A 358 32.06 -0.53 7.01
N LEU A 359 30.99 -0.01 6.41
CA LEU A 359 30.16 -0.72 5.43
C LEU A 359 29.96 0.02 4.09
N GLY A 360 30.39 1.29 3.99
CA GLY A 360 30.22 2.14 2.81
C GLY A 360 29.10 3.20 2.93
N GLU A 361 29.13 4.19 2.02
CA GLU A 361 28.34 5.43 2.09
C GLU A 361 26.80 5.26 2.00
N MET A 362 26.30 4.14 1.47
CA MET A 362 24.85 3.88 1.33
C MET A 362 24.26 3.02 2.48
N SER A 363 24.90 3.03 3.64
CA SER A 363 24.50 2.23 4.79
C SER A 363 23.30 2.81 5.56
N ARG A 364 22.51 1.94 6.19
CA ARG A 364 21.32 2.30 6.98
C ARG A 364 21.71 2.60 8.43
N THR A 365 21.16 3.64 9.02
CA THR A 365 21.53 4.03 10.40
C THR A 365 20.97 3.11 11.49
N VAL A 366 20.01 2.26 11.13
CA VAL A 366 19.20 1.44 12.03
C VAL A 366 19.41 -0.05 11.74
N LEU A 367 19.49 -0.89 12.77
CA LEU A 367 19.61 -2.34 12.65
C LEU A 367 18.25 -3.03 12.46
N VAL A 368 17.24 -2.63 13.24
CA VAL A 368 15.83 -3.03 13.10
C VAL A 368 14.97 -1.80 13.29
N HIS A 369 14.20 -1.41 12.27
CA HIS A 369 13.31 -0.26 12.36
C HIS A 369 12.13 -0.56 13.28
N ARG A 370 11.70 0.39 14.13
CA ARG A 370 10.55 0.23 15.04
C ARG A 370 9.28 -0.22 14.33
N ASP A 371 9.11 0.21 13.09
CA ASP A 371 7.94 -0.08 12.28
C ASP A 371 7.97 -1.48 11.65
N HIS A 372 9.14 -2.13 11.65
CA HIS A 372 9.33 -3.51 11.20
C HIS A 372 9.63 -4.43 12.38
N MET A 373 9.12 -4.06 13.56
CA MET A 373 9.37 -4.73 14.83
C MET A 373 8.07 -4.91 15.63
N ALA A 374 7.99 -6.02 16.34
CA ALA A 374 6.89 -6.40 17.21
C ALA A 374 7.44 -6.78 18.58
N MET A 375 7.04 -6.06 19.63
CA MET A 375 7.32 -6.47 21.01
C MET A 375 6.58 -7.77 21.36
N VAL A 376 7.25 -8.65 22.13
CA VAL A 376 6.77 -9.97 22.56
C VAL A 376 6.04 -9.91 23.89
#